data_AF-A0A2N3ELB4-F1
#
_entry.id   AF-A0A2N3ELB4-F1
#
_cell.length_a   1.000
_cell.length_b   1.000
_cell.length_c   1.000
_cell.angle_alpha   90.00
_cell.angle_beta   90.00
_cell.angle_gamma   90.00
#
_symmetry.space_group_name_H-M   'P 1'
#
loop_
_entity.id
_entity.type
_entity.pdbx_description
1 polymer ?
#
loop_
_entity_poly.entity_id
_entity_poly.type
_entity_poly.pdbx_seq_one_letter_code
_entity_poly.pdbx_strand_id
1 'polypeptide(L)'
;RHVTAFAKYVQARWGAPKPCGVVLEKLLSEIVATPLVWKKLVGMQMIVEGLAMGTFATFYAKTNDPLMRRLMQLVMTDEAFHHKFGKIWADRTVPNLPEAERDLIEDWALEVFMTLMRNSTGPEQKKEIYEKIGLDWRWVQGALAEALTDKNMRKELQESTNVFRVLIKTLVKAGIVTSRTAPMYAAYVDMAELYGEGDRMVGDDIAEEGIKTLQQLNGAGGNNAVFALSGATAAE
;
A
#
# COMPACT_ATOMS: atom_id res chain seq x y z
N ARG A 1 16.69 -5.24 1.50
CA ARG A 1 17.11 -4.28 2.55
C ARG A 1 15.98 -3.97 3.53
N HIS A 2 14.76 -3.73 3.05
CA HIS A 2 13.59 -3.42 3.90
C HIS A 2 13.31 -4.49 4.96
N VAL A 3 13.30 -5.77 4.57
CA VAL A 3 13.11 -6.90 5.51
C VAL A 3 14.06 -6.80 6.70
N THR A 4 15.36 -6.57 6.46
CA THR A 4 16.36 -6.41 7.52
C THR A 4 16.11 -5.17 8.38
N ALA A 5 15.73 -4.04 7.75
CA ALA A 5 15.47 -2.80 8.46
C ALA A 5 14.26 -2.92 9.40
N PHE A 6 13.15 -3.49 8.91
CA PHE A 6 11.96 -3.77 9.71
C PHE A 6 12.23 -4.80 10.80
N ALA A 7 12.98 -5.87 10.51
CA ALA A 7 13.35 -6.86 11.53
C ALA A 7 14.16 -6.22 12.69
N LYS A 8 15.15 -5.37 12.37
CA LYS A 8 15.93 -4.63 13.37
C LYS A 8 15.07 -3.64 14.15
N TYR A 9 14.18 -2.92 13.47
CA TYR A 9 13.25 -1.98 14.11
C TYR A 9 12.34 -2.70 15.10
N VAL A 10 11.74 -3.81 14.68
CA VAL A 10 10.87 -4.62 15.52
C VAL A 10 11.63 -5.20 16.71
N GLN A 11 12.83 -5.72 16.50
CA GLN A 11 13.69 -6.20 17.58
C GLN A 11 13.98 -5.11 18.60
N ALA A 12 14.30 -3.89 18.15
CA ALA A 12 14.64 -2.77 19.03
C ALA A 12 13.44 -2.22 19.82
N ARG A 13 12.22 -2.28 19.28
CA ARG A 13 11.01 -1.72 19.94
C ARG A 13 10.17 -2.75 20.67
N TRP A 14 10.06 -3.97 20.15
CA TRP A 14 9.15 -5.00 20.64
C TRP A 14 9.80 -6.38 20.84
N GLY A 15 11.09 -6.53 20.51
CA GLY A 15 11.85 -7.77 20.69
C GLY A 15 11.59 -8.81 19.58
N ALA A 16 10.33 -9.12 19.30
CA ALA A 16 9.94 -10.12 18.29
C ALA A 16 8.74 -9.66 17.45
N PRO A 17 8.65 -10.07 16.17
CA PRO A 17 7.48 -9.79 15.35
C PRO A 17 6.28 -10.63 15.81
N LYS A 18 5.07 -10.11 15.57
CA LYS A 18 3.85 -10.91 15.58
C LYS A 18 3.76 -11.74 14.29
N PRO A 19 3.04 -12.88 14.32
CA PRO A 19 2.69 -13.61 13.10
C PRO A 19 1.95 -12.74 12.10
N CYS A 20 2.07 -13.07 10.82
CA CYS A 20 1.27 -12.44 9.78
C CYS A 20 -0.22 -12.71 10.03
N GLY A 21 -1.09 -11.74 9.70
CA GLY A 21 -2.53 -11.97 9.73
C GLY A 21 -2.93 -12.99 8.68
N VAL A 22 -3.83 -13.91 9.03
CA VAL A 22 -4.22 -15.06 8.18
C VAL A 22 -4.66 -14.65 6.77
N VAL A 23 -5.36 -13.52 6.65
CA VAL A 23 -5.86 -13.01 5.35
C VAL A 23 -4.71 -12.57 4.46
N LEU A 24 -3.78 -11.77 5.01
CA LEU A 24 -2.62 -11.29 4.28
C LEU A 24 -1.67 -12.44 3.95
N GLU A 25 -1.46 -13.38 4.87
CA GLU A 25 -0.64 -14.56 4.64
C GLU A 25 -1.16 -15.41 3.47
N LYS A 26 -2.48 -15.65 3.41
CA LYS A 26 -3.11 -16.38 2.30
C LYS A 26 -2.90 -15.67 0.97
N LEU A 27 -3.15 -14.35 0.93
CA LEU A 27 -2.94 -13.54 -0.27
C LEU A 27 -1.48 -13.60 -0.75
N LEU A 28 -0.53 -13.39 0.16
CA LEU A 28 0.90 -13.45 -0.17
C LEU A 28 1.30 -14.84 -0.67
N SER A 29 0.80 -15.89 -0.03
CA SER A 29 1.06 -17.28 -0.45
C SER A 29 0.50 -17.57 -1.84
N GLU A 30 -0.71 -17.11 -2.14
CA GLU A 30 -1.32 -17.24 -3.47
C GLU A 30 -0.50 -16.52 -4.55
N ILE A 31 -0.11 -15.26 -4.29
CA ILE A 31 0.69 -14.44 -5.21
C ILE A 31 2.03 -15.11 -5.50
N VAL A 32 2.69 -15.69 -4.50
CA VAL A 32 3.99 -16.36 -4.69
C VAL A 32 3.83 -17.68 -5.45
N ALA A 33 2.81 -18.47 -5.11
CA ALA A 33 2.62 -19.83 -5.62
C ALA A 33 1.97 -19.89 -7.01
N THR A 34 1.22 -18.87 -7.43
CA THR A 34 0.51 -18.88 -8.72
C THR A 34 1.46 -19.11 -9.90
N PRO A 35 1.06 -19.86 -10.94
CA PRO A 35 1.82 -19.93 -12.19
C PRO A 35 1.54 -18.74 -13.12
N LEU A 36 0.48 -17.97 -12.86
CA LEU A 36 0.03 -16.88 -13.73
C LEU A 36 0.91 -15.64 -13.55
N VAL A 37 1.60 -15.23 -14.61
CA VAL A 37 2.50 -14.07 -14.60
C VAL A 37 1.77 -12.79 -14.22
N TRP A 38 0.58 -12.54 -14.79
CA TRP A 38 -0.22 -11.35 -14.45
C TRP A 38 -0.59 -11.32 -12.97
N LYS A 39 -0.96 -12.47 -12.38
CA LYS A 39 -1.38 -12.53 -10.97
C LYS A 39 -0.20 -12.24 -10.04
N LYS A 40 1.02 -12.67 -10.39
CA LYS A 40 2.23 -12.28 -9.65
C LYS A 40 2.47 -10.77 -9.71
N LEU A 41 2.42 -10.20 -10.92
CA LEU A 41 2.80 -8.80 -11.14
C LEU A 41 1.73 -7.83 -10.61
N VAL A 42 0.45 -8.06 -10.92
CA VAL A 42 -0.65 -7.28 -10.34
C VAL A 42 -0.70 -7.47 -8.83
N GLY A 43 -0.57 -8.70 -8.35
CA GLY A 43 -0.60 -9.01 -6.93
C GLY A 43 0.51 -8.33 -6.13
N MET A 44 1.76 -8.48 -6.54
CA MET A 44 2.87 -7.89 -5.82
C MET A 44 2.96 -6.38 -6.05
N GLN A 45 2.98 -5.94 -7.31
CA GLN A 45 3.33 -4.56 -7.63
C GLN A 45 2.16 -3.58 -7.52
N MET A 46 0.91 -4.02 -7.74
CA MET A 46 -0.24 -3.11 -7.66
C MET A 46 -0.96 -3.25 -6.33
N ILE A 47 -1.17 -4.48 -5.86
CA ILE A 47 -1.91 -4.72 -4.62
C ILE A 47 -0.99 -4.57 -3.40
N VAL A 48 0.04 -5.40 -3.26
CA VAL A 48 0.88 -5.41 -2.05
C VAL A 48 1.65 -4.10 -1.90
N GLU A 49 2.28 -3.60 -2.96
CA GLU A 49 2.97 -2.30 -2.92
C GLU A 49 2.00 -1.12 -2.73
N GLY A 50 0.80 -1.16 -3.33
CA GLY A 50 -0.24 -0.15 -3.10
C GLY A 50 -0.67 -0.08 -1.63
N LEU A 51 -0.85 -1.24 -0.98
CA LEU A 51 -1.11 -1.34 0.46
C LEU A 51 0.09 -0.88 1.30
N ALA A 52 1.31 -1.22 0.88
CA ALA A 52 2.53 -0.84 1.58
C ALA A 52 2.69 0.69 1.59
N MET A 53 2.53 1.36 0.44
CA MET A 53 2.60 2.82 0.34
C MET A 53 1.59 3.51 1.25
N GLY A 54 0.32 3.11 1.22
CA GLY A 54 -0.70 3.71 2.08
C GLY A 54 -0.41 3.50 3.58
N THR A 55 0.06 2.30 3.95
CA THR A 55 0.47 1.99 5.32
C THR A 55 1.67 2.83 5.76
N PHE A 56 2.71 2.91 4.94
CA PHE A 56 3.93 3.67 5.25
C PHE A 56 3.66 5.17 5.29
N ALA A 57 2.81 5.70 4.40
CA ALA A 57 2.40 7.10 4.43
C ALA A 57 1.62 7.43 5.70
N THR A 58 0.69 6.55 6.11
CA THR A 58 -0.04 6.67 7.37
C THR A 58 0.92 6.68 8.56
N PHE A 59 1.86 5.74 8.61
CA PHE A 59 2.84 5.69 9.70
C PHE A 59 3.77 6.89 9.70
N TYR A 60 4.26 7.34 8.55
CA TYR A 60 5.09 8.53 8.44
C TYR A 60 4.38 9.77 9.01
N ALA A 61 3.12 9.96 8.65
CA ALA A 61 2.31 11.09 9.08
C ALA A 61 1.94 11.03 10.58
N LYS A 62 1.48 9.86 11.05
CA LYS A 62 0.81 9.74 12.36
C LYS A 62 1.70 9.20 13.49
N THR A 63 2.86 8.60 13.21
CA THR A 63 3.70 8.00 14.27
C THR A 63 4.34 9.05 15.19
N ASN A 64 4.50 8.73 16.47
CA ASN A 64 5.31 9.54 17.39
C ASN A 64 6.75 9.02 17.53
N ASP A 65 7.08 7.87 16.94
CA ASP A 65 8.42 7.30 17.00
C ASP A 65 9.31 7.89 15.87
N PRO A 66 10.35 8.68 16.18
CA PRO A 66 11.22 9.28 15.18
C PRO A 66 11.98 8.24 14.35
N LEU A 67 12.31 7.07 14.93
CA LEU A 67 12.97 5.99 14.20
C LEU A 67 12.02 5.38 13.17
N MET A 68 10.75 5.19 13.54
CA MET A 68 9.72 4.69 12.61
C MET A 68 9.50 5.68 11.48
N ARG A 69 9.35 6.97 11.79
CA ARG A 69 9.17 8.02 10.78
C ARG A 69 10.32 8.00 9.78
N ARG A 70 11.57 7.99 10.25
CA ARG A 70 12.74 7.94 9.38
C ARG A 70 12.80 6.65 8.56
N LEU A 71 12.48 5.51 9.17
CA LEU A 71 12.43 4.23 8.46
C LEU A 71 11.38 4.25 7.33
N MET A 72 10.16 4.75 7.59
CA MET A 72 9.13 4.86 6.56
C MET A 72 9.60 5.73 5.40
N GLN A 73 10.23 6.87 5.69
CA GLN A 73 10.75 7.76 4.65
C GLN A 73 11.79 7.07 3.77
N LEU A 74 12.76 6.37 4.36
CA LEU A 74 13.81 5.65 3.64
C LEU A 74 13.29 4.45 2.84
N VAL A 75 12.28 3.74 3.36
CA VAL A 75 11.65 2.66 2.59
C VAL A 75 10.85 3.23 1.43
N MET A 76 10.13 4.34 1.64
CA MET A 76 9.34 4.98 0.60
C MET A 76 10.18 5.45 -0.59
N THR A 77 11.46 5.82 -0.38
CA THR A 77 12.35 6.16 -1.50
C THR A 77 12.55 5.01 -2.48
N ASP A 78 12.44 3.76 -2.02
CA ASP A 78 12.53 2.57 -2.89
C ASP A 78 11.14 2.18 -3.41
N GLU A 79 10.11 2.17 -2.56
CA GLU A 79 8.76 1.70 -2.94
C GLU A 79 8.10 2.57 -4.00
N ALA A 80 8.37 3.88 -4.02
CA ALA A 80 7.87 4.76 -5.07
C ALA A 80 8.39 4.33 -6.47
N PHE A 81 9.61 3.77 -6.56
CA PHE A 81 10.11 3.22 -7.82
C PHE A 81 9.52 1.85 -8.15
N HIS A 82 9.33 0.98 -7.14
CA HIS A 82 8.71 -0.32 -7.36
C HIS A 82 7.27 -0.19 -7.89
N HIS A 83 6.50 0.71 -7.28
CA HIS A 83 5.14 1.01 -7.69
C HIS A 83 5.08 1.54 -9.12
N LYS A 84 6.00 2.46 -9.47
CA LYS A 84 6.13 2.98 -10.83
C LYS A 84 6.46 1.89 -11.85
N PHE A 85 7.33 0.94 -11.51
CA PHE A 85 7.62 -0.22 -12.36
C PHE A 85 6.35 -1.04 -12.62
N GLY A 86 5.61 -1.36 -11.57
CA GLY A 86 4.36 -2.11 -11.70
C GLY A 86 3.34 -1.39 -12.57
N LYS A 87 3.21 -0.07 -12.43
CA LYS A 87 2.31 0.75 -13.24
C LYS A 87 2.70 0.71 -14.71
N ILE A 88 3.98 0.91 -15.03
CA ILE A 88 4.49 0.85 -16.41
C ILE A 88 4.19 -0.52 -17.03
N TRP A 89 4.38 -1.61 -16.26
CA TRP A 89 4.05 -2.94 -16.74
C TRP A 89 2.55 -3.09 -17.02
N ALA A 90 1.70 -2.64 -16.10
CA ALA A 90 0.25 -2.70 -16.24
C ALA A 90 -0.21 -1.92 -17.48
N ASP A 91 0.20 -0.67 -17.61
CA ASP A 91 -0.16 0.24 -18.71
C ASP A 91 0.26 -0.34 -20.08
N ARG A 92 1.45 -0.95 -20.16
CA ARG A 92 1.99 -1.47 -21.43
C ARG A 92 1.52 -2.89 -21.76
N THR A 93 1.10 -3.68 -20.77
CA THR A 93 0.84 -5.11 -20.96
C THR A 93 -0.64 -5.44 -20.87
N VAL A 94 -1.34 -4.96 -19.85
CA VAL A 94 -2.74 -5.33 -19.58
C VAL A 94 -3.66 -5.03 -20.76
N PRO A 95 -3.58 -3.86 -21.44
CA PRO A 95 -4.43 -3.60 -22.62
C PRO A 95 -4.22 -4.57 -23.78
N ASN A 96 -3.04 -5.19 -23.87
CA ASN A 96 -2.67 -6.12 -24.94
C ASN A 96 -3.03 -7.58 -24.64
N LEU A 97 -3.52 -7.87 -23.43
CA LEU A 97 -4.00 -9.22 -23.08
C LEU A 97 -5.36 -9.50 -23.73
N PRO A 98 -5.72 -10.78 -23.95
CA PRO A 98 -7.08 -11.15 -24.33
C PRO A 98 -8.12 -10.61 -23.34
N GLU A 99 -9.31 -10.28 -23.82
CA GLU A 99 -10.39 -9.73 -22.99
C GLU A 99 -10.69 -10.61 -21.77
N ALA A 100 -10.79 -11.91 -21.97
CA ALA A 100 -11.01 -12.87 -20.88
C ALA A 100 -9.91 -12.83 -19.81
N GLU A 101 -8.65 -12.56 -20.17
CA GLU A 101 -7.59 -12.40 -19.17
C GLU A 101 -7.66 -11.05 -18.45
N ARG A 102 -8.03 -9.98 -19.15
CA ARG A 102 -8.27 -8.68 -18.52
C ARG A 102 -9.40 -8.76 -17.52
N ASP A 103 -10.50 -9.42 -17.88
CA ASP A 103 -11.64 -9.62 -16.99
C ASP A 103 -11.24 -10.36 -15.71
N LEU A 104 -10.44 -11.43 -15.83
CA LEU A 104 -9.89 -12.15 -14.68
C LEU A 104 -9.02 -11.26 -13.78
N ILE A 105 -8.27 -10.31 -14.35
CA ILE A 105 -7.46 -9.36 -13.59
C ILE A 105 -8.36 -8.44 -12.77
N GLU A 106 -9.38 -7.81 -13.38
CA GLU A 106 -10.25 -6.89 -12.64
C GLU A 106 -11.08 -7.62 -11.57
N ASP A 107 -11.60 -8.81 -11.90
CA ASP A 107 -12.42 -9.61 -10.97
C ASP A 107 -11.60 -10.03 -9.76
N TRP A 108 -10.36 -10.50 -9.99
CA TRP A 108 -9.47 -10.88 -8.90
C TRP A 108 -9.01 -9.67 -8.07
N ALA A 109 -8.70 -8.54 -8.70
CA ALA A 109 -8.34 -7.32 -7.97
C ALA A 109 -9.49 -6.83 -7.07
N LEU A 110 -10.73 -6.93 -7.55
CA LEU A 110 -11.94 -6.62 -6.77
C LEU A 110 -12.14 -7.61 -5.62
N GLU A 111 -11.99 -8.91 -5.87
CA GLU A 111 -12.08 -9.96 -4.84
C GLU A 111 -11.07 -9.71 -3.72
N VAL A 112 -9.81 -9.45 -4.07
CA VAL A 112 -8.75 -9.18 -3.10
C VAL A 112 -9.06 -7.92 -2.29
N PHE A 113 -9.47 -6.83 -2.96
CA PHE A 113 -9.87 -5.59 -2.29
C PHE A 113 -11.00 -5.85 -1.28
N MET A 114 -12.08 -6.51 -1.70
CA MET A 114 -13.23 -6.81 -0.85
C MET A 114 -12.85 -7.70 0.33
N THR A 115 -11.99 -8.69 0.09
CA THR A 115 -11.48 -9.61 1.12
C THR A 115 -10.68 -8.86 2.17
N LEU A 116 -9.76 -7.99 1.76
CA LEU A 116 -8.95 -7.20 2.68
C LEU A 116 -9.80 -6.17 3.44
N MET A 117 -10.71 -5.48 2.76
CA MET A 117 -11.62 -4.51 3.39
C MET A 117 -12.45 -5.14 4.50
N ARG A 118 -13.01 -6.33 4.27
CA ARG A 118 -13.88 -7.01 5.23
C ARG A 118 -13.11 -7.68 6.36
N ASN A 119 -11.89 -8.16 6.10
CA ASN A 119 -11.22 -9.08 6.99
C ASN A 119 -9.88 -8.59 7.56
N SER A 120 -9.47 -7.33 7.34
CA SER A 120 -8.16 -6.85 7.81
C SER A 120 -8.19 -5.75 8.89
N THR A 121 -9.36 -5.17 9.19
CA THR A 121 -9.45 -3.99 10.09
C THR A 121 -10.30 -4.19 11.34
N GLY A 122 -11.25 -5.14 11.28
CA GLY A 122 -12.26 -5.35 12.31
C GLY A 122 -11.68 -5.83 13.65
N PRO A 123 -12.41 -5.60 14.77
CA PRO A 123 -11.96 -6.02 16.10
C PRO A 123 -11.66 -7.51 16.22
N GLU A 124 -12.34 -8.33 15.43
CA GLU A 124 -12.12 -9.77 15.38
C GLU A 124 -10.66 -10.15 15.08
N GLN A 125 -9.99 -9.39 14.20
CA GLN A 125 -8.58 -9.65 13.83
C GLN A 125 -7.60 -9.22 14.93
N LYS A 126 -8.09 -8.49 15.94
CA LYS A 126 -7.29 -7.92 17.03
C LYS A 126 -7.65 -8.54 18.39
N LYS A 127 -8.33 -9.70 18.39
CA LYS A 127 -8.71 -10.47 19.60
C LYS A 127 -7.62 -10.49 20.67
N GLU A 128 -6.44 -10.98 20.30
CA GLU A 128 -5.30 -11.09 21.23
C GLU A 128 -4.82 -9.73 21.78
N ILE A 129 -5.03 -8.64 21.05
CA ILE A 129 -4.65 -7.29 21.50
C ILE A 129 -5.65 -6.83 22.57
N TYR A 130 -6.94 -7.01 22.32
CA TYR A 130 -8.00 -6.66 23.27
C TYR A 130 -7.94 -7.50 24.53
N GLU A 131 -7.72 -8.80 24.41
CA GLU A 131 -7.58 -9.71 25.56
C GLU A 131 -6.44 -9.27 26.49
N LYS A 132 -5.30 -8.83 25.94
CA LYS A 132 -4.16 -8.33 26.74
C LYS A 132 -4.46 -7.09 27.56
N ILE A 133 -5.47 -6.31 27.17
CA ILE A 133 -5.91 -5.10 27.90
C ILE A 133 -7.26 -5.32 28.59
N GLY A 134 -7.72 -6.57 28.73
CA GLY A 134 -8.93 -6.93 29.45
C GLY A 134 -10.24 -6.58 28.73
N LEU A 135 -10.21 -6.43 27.39
CA LEU A 135 -11.37 -6.14 26.58
C LEU A 135 -11.85 -7.37 25.80
N ASP A 136 -13.16 -7.64 25.83
CA ASP A 136 -13.79 -8.61 24.93
C ASP A 136 -13.95 -8.00 23.54
N TRP A 137 -13.48 -8.71 22.51
CA TRP A 137 -13.48 -8.19 21.14
C TRP A 137 -14.90 -7.99 20.58
N ARG A 138 -15.92 -8.76 21.03
CA ARG A 138 -17.31 -8.59 20.59
C ARG A 138 -17.91 -7.34 21.22
N TRP A 139 -17.57 -7.07 22.48
CA TRP A 139 -17.93 -5.80 23.11
C TRP A 139 -17.30 -4.63 22.34
N VAL A 140 -16.01 -4.69 22.00
CA VAL A 140 -15.35 -3.65 21.20
C VAL A 140 -16.03 -3.48 19.83
N GLN A 141 -16.41 -4.58 19.18
CA GLN A 141 -17.14 -4.53 17.92
C GLN A 141 -18.50 -3.83 18.06
N GLY A 142 -19.26 -4.12 19.13
CA GLY A 142 -20.51 -3.42 19.42
C GLY A 142 -20.29 -1.93 19.66
N ALA A 143 -19.32 -1.57 20.50
CA ALA A 143 -18.99 -0.18 20.81
C ALA A 143 -18.52 0.61 19.57
N LEU A 144 -17.73 -0.02 18.70
CA LEU A 144 -17.33 0.59 17.43
C LEU A 144 -18.50 0.73 16.47
N ALA A 145 -19.39 -0.25 16.37
CA ALA A 145 -20.58 -0.13 15.51
C ALA A 145 -21.52 1.00 15.98
N GLU A 146 -21.59 1.25 17.29
CA GLU A 146 -22.35 2.36 17.88
C GLU A 146 -21.67 3.73 17.64
N ALA A 147 -20.33 3.79 17.72
CA ALA A 147 -19.55 5.02 17.56
C ALA A 147 -19.25 5.40 16.10
N LEU A 148 -19.08 4.42 15.22
CA LEU A 148 -18.81 4.59 13.79
C LEU A 148 -20.12 4.73 13.02
N THR A 149 -20.63 5.96 12.98
CA THR A 149 -21.68 6.31 12.02
C THR A 149 -21.15 6.21 10.58
N ASP A 150 -22.01 5.93 9.59
CA ASP A 150 -21.64 5.89 8.16
C ASP A 150 -20.84 7.12 7.70
N LYS A 151 -21.10 8.27 8.33
CA LYS A 151 -20.42 9.54 8.07
C LYS A 151 -18.94 9.53 8.48
N ASN A 152 -18.60 8.87 9.60
CA ASN A 152 -17.23 8.78 10.09
C ASN A 152 -16.41 7.79 9.27
N MET A 153 -17.01 6.65 8.90
CA MET A 153 -16.35 5.64 8.05
C MET A 153 -16.05 6.17 6.65
N ARG A 154 -16.99 6.91 6.03
CA ARG A 154 -16.72 7.61 4.76
C ARG A 154 -15.61 8.65 4.88
N LYS A 155 -15.57 9.41 5.97
CA LYS A 155 -14.53 10.42 6.20
C LYS A 155 -13.13 9.81 6.32
N GLU A 156 -13.00 8.67 7.01
CA GLU A 156 -11.70 7.96 7.09
C GLU A 156 -11.26 7.39 5.75
N LEU A 157 -12.19 6.87 4.93
CA LEU A 157 -11.89 6.37 3.58
C LEU A 157 -11.61 7.50 2.57
N GLN A 158 -11.96 8.74 2.90
CA GLN A 158 -11.59 9.94 2.14
C GLN A 158 -10.17 10.44 2.46
N GLU A 159 -9.56 10.01 3.57
CA GLU A 159 -8.18 10.41 3.88
C GLU A 159 -7.23 9.89 2.79
N SER A 160 -6.44 10.78 2.20
CA SER A 160 -5.49 10.44 1.12
C SER A 160 -4.42 9.42 1.52
N THR A 161 -4.14 9.31 2.83
CA THR A 161 -3.21 8.33 3.40
C THR A 161 -3.87 6.99 3.70
N ASN A 162 -5.21 6.90 3.63
CA ASN A 162 -5.92 5.66 3.91
C ASN A 162 -5.47 4.56 2.94
N VAL A 163 -5.03 3.44 3.52
CA VAL A 163 -4.44 2.32 2.77
C VAL A 163 -5.34 1.81 1.66
N PHE A 164 -6.65 1.77 1.87
CA PHE A 164 -7.60 1.27 0.89
C PHE A 164 -7.89 2.30 -0.21
N ARG A 165 -7.95 3.59 0.13
CA ARG A 165 -8.05 4.65 -0.89
C ARG A 165 -6.85 4.66 -1.81
N VAL A 166 -5.64 4.51 -1.25
CA VAL A 166 -4.38 4.43 -2.01
C VAL A 166 -4.36 3.19 -2.92
N LEU A 167 -4.84 2.05 -2.43
CA LEU A 167 -4.98 0.84 -3.24
C LEU A 167 -5.96 1.05 -4.40
N ILE A 168 -7.15 1.61 -4.15
CA ILE A 168 -8.11 1.86 -5.23
C ILE A 168 -7.54 2.83 -6.25
N LYS A 169 -6.91 3.92 -5.80
CA LYS A 169 -6.22 4.86 -6.69
C LYS A 169 -5.18 4.15 -7.54
N THR A 170 -4.37 3.27 -6.95
CA THR A 170 -3.37 2.47 -7.67
C THR A 170 -4.02 1.66 -8.79
N LEU A 171 -5.07 0.91 -8.48
CA LEU A 171 -5.76 0.07 -9.46
C LEU A 171 -6.46 0.88 -10.56
N VAL A 172 -7.02 2.06 -10.21
CA VAL A 172 -7.59 3.01 -11.18
C VAL A 172 -6.52 3.53 -12.12
N LYS A 173 -5.38 4.00 -11.60
CA LYS A 173 -4.30 4.58 -12.41
C LYS A 173 -3.53 3.53 -13.22
N ALA A 174 -3.63 2.25 -12.87
CA ALA A 174 -3.11 1.13 -13.63
C ALA A 174 -4.11 0.57 -14.67
N GLY A 175 -5.30 1.17 -14.80
CA GLY A 175 -6.34 0.70 -15.73
C GLY A 175 -6.99 -0.64 -15.37
N ILE A 176 -6.80 -1.12 -14.14
CA ILE A 176 -7.38 -2.37 -13.64
C ILE A 176 -8.83 -2.16 -13.20
N VAL A 177 -9.14 -1.01 -12.62
CA VAL A 177 -10.53 -0.63 -12.33
C VAL A 177 -11.13 0.04 -13.57
N THR A 178 -11.99 -0.70 -14.26
CA THR A 178 -12.70 -0.23 -15.46
C THR A 178 -14.15 0.08 -15.16
N SER A 179 -14.92 0.45 -16.18
CA SER A 179 -16.37 0.67 -16.05
C SER A 179 -17.12 -0.56 -15.51
N ARG A 180 -16.58 -1.77 -15.70
CA ARG A 180 -17.20 -3.02 -15.24
C ARG A 180 -17.16 -3.15 -13.71
N THR A 181 -16.04 -2.81 -13.09
CA THR A 181 -15.82 -3.00 -11.65
C THR A 181 -15.89 -1.70 -10.83
N ALA A 182 -15.75 -0.52 -11.44
CA ALA A 182 -15.83 0.78 -10.78
C ALA A 182 -17.05 0.98 -9.86
N PRO A 183 -18.28 0.55 -10.23
CA PRO A 183 -19.44 0.69 -9.35
C PRO A 183 -19.29 -0.03 -8.00
N MET A 184 -18.48 -1.10 -7.93
CA MET A 184 -18.26 -1.86 -6.69
C MET A 184 -17.31 -1.14 -5.73
N TYR A 185 -16.40 -0.31 -6.25
CA TYR A 185 -15.50 0.53 -5.44
C TYR A 185 -16.16 1.83 -4.99
N ALA A 186 -17.17 2.33 -5.74
CA ALA A 186 -17.88 3.57 -5.44
C ALA A 186 -18.61 3.57 -4.08
N ALA A 187 -18.83 2.41 -3.47
CA ALA A 187 -19.35 2.31 -2.11
C ALA A 187 -18.36 2.84 -1.05
N TYR A 188 -17.06 2.89 -1.37
CA TYR A 188 -15.98 3.17 -0.42
C TYR A 188 -15.25 4.49 -0.69
N VAL A 189 -15.23 4.96 -1.93
CA VAL A 189 -14.50 6.16 -2.35
C VAL A 189 -15.29 6.95 -3.40
N ASP A 190 -14.99 8.25 -3.51
CA ASP A 190 -15.48 9.05 -4.64
C ASP A 190 -14.65 8.71 -5.89
N MET A 191 -15.25 7.92 -6.79
CA MET A 191 -14.59 7.52 -8.03
C MET A 191 -14.34 8.71 -8.96
N ALA A 192 -15.23 9.70 -9.00
CA ALA A 192 -15.07 10.87 -9.87
C ALA A 192 -13.87 11.72 -9.40
N GLU A 193 -13.73 11.89 -8.09
CA GLU A 193 -12.53 12.50 -7.49
C GLU A 193 -11.26 11.74 -7.89
N LEU A 194 -11.23 10.41 -7.69
CA LEU A 194 -10.05 9.59 -8.01
C LEU A 194 -9.68 9.61 -9.51
N TYR A 195 -10.66 9.62 -10.41
CA TYR A 195 -10.41 9.76 -11.84
C TYR A 195 -9.84 11.14 -12.17
N GLY A 196 -10.31 12.20 -11.51
CA GLY A 196 -9.81 13.57 -11.68
C GLY A 196 -8.44 13.84 -11.06
N GLU A 197 -7.98 13.02 -10.11
CA GLU A 197 -6.63 13.15 -9.55
C GLU A 197 -5.53 12.86 -10.58
N GLY A 198 -4.37 13.50 -10.42
CA GLY A 198 -3.17 13.15 -11.16
C GLY A 198 -2.57 11.79 -10.76
N ASP A 199 -1.53 11.40 -11.48
CA ASP A 199 -0.78 10.16 -11.25
C ASP A 199 0.07 10.14 -9.98
N ARG A 200 0.29 11.31 -9.37
CA ARG A 200 1.11 11.45 -8.17
C ARG A 200 0.47 10.69 -7.00
N MET A 201 1.25 9.81 -6.37
CA MET A 201 0.85 8.98 -5.24
C MET A 201 1.33 9.60 -3.92
N VAL A 202 0.68 9.24 -2.81
CA VAL A 202 1.03 9.78 -1.48
C VAL A 202 2.47 9.46 -1.05
N GLY A 203 3.03 8.36 -1.57
CA GLY A 203 4.43 7.97 -1.33
C GLY A 203 5.44 8.85 -2.06
N ASP A 204 5.06 9.51 -3.16
CA ASP A 204 5.99 10.25 -4.02
C ASP A 204 6.58 11.45 -3.29
N ASP A 205 5.76 12.22 -2.56
CA ASP A 205 6.23 13.39 -1.82
C ASP A 205 7.22 13.00 -0.71
N ILE A 206 6.90 11.92 0.02
CA ILE A 206 7.74 11.37 1.10
C ILE A 206 9.05 10.85 0.52
N ALA A 207 9.00 10.17 -0.63
CA ALA A 207 10.16 9.66 -1.35
C ALA A 207 11.06 10.80 -1.85
N GLU A 208 10.50 11.83 -2.49
CA GLU A 208 11.24 12.98 -2.99
C GLU A 208 11.97 13.74 -1.86
N GLU A 209 11.32 13.93 -0.72
CA GLU A 209 11.94 14.53 0.47
C GLU A 209 13.09 13.65 1.01
N GLY A 210 12.86 12.33 1.07
CA GLY A 210 13.88 11.36 1.46
C GLY A 210 15.10 11.40 0.55
N ILE A 211 14.89 11.43 -0.78
CA ILE A 211 15.94 11.49 -1.80
C ILE A 211 16.76 12.78 -1.65
N LYS A 212 16.12 13.95 -1.48
CA LYS A 212 16.83 15.22 -1.24
C LYS A 212 17.73 15.14 -0.01
N THR A 213 17.23 14.55 1.07
CA THR A 213 18.03 14.34 2.28
C THR A 213 19.23 13.43 2.02
N LEU A 214 19.05 12.33 1.28
CA LEU A 214 20.15 11.41 0.93
C LEU A 214 21.18 12.07 0.01
N GLN A 215 20.77 12.91 -0.94
CA GLN A 215 21.68 13.67 -1.80
C GLN A 215 22.55 14.64 -1.00
N GLN A 216 21.98 15.32 0.00
CA GLN A 216 22.73 16.19 0.90
C GLN A 216 23.76 15.40 1.72
N LEU A 217 23.36 14.25 2.27
CA LEU A 217 24.25 13.36 3.02
C LEU A 217 25.39 12.81 2.16
N ASN A 218 25.12 12.52 0.89
CA ASN A 218 26.10 12.00 -0.06
C ASN A 218 26.96 13.12 -0.71
N GLY A 219 26.86 14.36 -0.24
CA GLY A 219 27.74 15.46 -0.65
C GLY A 219 27.36 16.16 -1.96
N ALA A 220 26.07 16.24 -2.29
CA ALA A 220 25.45 17.10 -3.31
C ALA A 220 26.42 17.65 -4.38
N GLY A 221 26.89 16.79 -5.29
CA GLY A 221 27.63 17.19 -6.50
C GLY A 221 29.09 17.65 -6.33
N GLY A 222 29.71 17.51 -5.15
CA GLY A 222 31.15 17.73 -4.98
C GLY A 222 31.98 16.45 -5.23
N ASN A 223 33.27 16.62 -5.56
CA ASN A 223 34.27 15.56 -5.86
C ASN A 223 34.44 14.42 -4.82
N ASN A 224 33.63 14.39 -3.75
CA ASN A 224 33.59 13.35 -2.71
C ASN A 224 32.26 12.57 -2.71
N ALA A 225 31.56 12.48 -3.83
CA ALA A 225 30.38 11.63 -3.94
C ALA A 225 30.80 10.14 -3.90
N VAL A 226 30.69 9.52 -2.73
CA VAL A 226 30.98 8.08 -2.51
C VAL A 226 30.08 7.18 -3.36
N PHE A 227 28.95 7.71 -3.87
CA PHE A 227 28.05 7.05 -4.81
C PHE A 227 27.53 8.03 -5.86
N ALA A 228 28.41 8.61 -6.68
CA ALA A 228 27.97 9.31 -7.88
C ALA A 228 27.18 8.35 -8.78
N LEU A 229 25.85 8.45 -8.75
CA LEU A 229 24.99 7.91 -9.80
C LEU A 229 25.18 8.79 -11.05
N SER A 230 26.35 8.68 -11.67
CA SER A 230 26.61 9.27 -12.96
C SER A 230 25.84 8.48 -14.02
N GLY A 231 24.84 9.11 -14.62
CA GLY A 231 24.36 8.75 -15.95
C GLY A 231 23.38 7.58 -16.02
N ALA A 232 22.14 7.82 -15.59
CA ALA A 232 20.99 7.20 -16.24
C ALA A 232 20.01 8.33 -16.58
N THR A 233 20.31 9.04 -17.65
CA THR A 233 19.30 9.78 -18.40
C THR A 233 18.19 8.78 -18.72
N ALA A 234 17.00 8.99 -18.14
CA ALA A 234 15.79 8.39 -18.67
C ALA A 234 15.70 8.83 -20.13
N ALA A 235 15.95 7.89 -21.03
CA ALA A 235 15.76 8.09 -22.45
C ALA A 235 14.27 8.45 -22.71
N GLU A 236 14.10 9.35 -23.68
CA GLU A 236 12.84 9.89 -24.21
C GLU A 236 11.75 8.84 -24.45
#